data_AF-A0A3C0FEQ7-F1
#
_entry.id   AF-A0A3C0FEQ7-F1
#
_cell.length_a   1.000
_cell.length_b   1.000
_cell.length_c   1.000
_cell.angle_alpha   90.00
_cell.angle_beta   90.00
_cell.angle_gamma   90.00
#
_symmetry.space_group_name_H-M   'P 1'
#
loop_
_entity.id
_entity.type
_entity.pdbx_description
1 polymer ?
#
loop_
_entity_poly.entity_id
_entity_poly.type
_entity_poly.pdbx_seq_one_letter_code
_entity_poly.pdbx_strand_id
1 'polypeptide(L)'
;MAGTVDVMVTDSLTGNVLMKMFSAFTSGGEYEATGWGYGPGVGPGYDKLICILSRASGAPVVASAISYAAQVAAGDLPAIAGRELGEVGRLQSTSGGSWGGSCPQVEALKAEVAEAARHAAPTGQLRPKVATEEIGGIDILEIEDAAAVLTHKLIYARTGMGCTGPIILVAPEDKEAARAALREAGYIQ
;
A
#
# COMPACT_ATOMS: atom_id res chain seq x y z
N MET A 1 21.58 13.73 20.92
CA MET A 1 21.54 12.65 19.93
C MET A 1 21.01 13.27 18.64
N ALA A 2 21.86 13.39 17.61
CA ALA A 2 21.40 13.71 16.27
C ALA A 2 20.55 12.53 15.78
N GLY A 3 19.34 12.76 15.27
CA GLY A 3 18.37 11.72 14.89
C GLY A 3 18.77 10.90 13.66
N THR A 4 20.00 10.42 13.59
CA THR A 4 20.51 9.51 12.56
C THR A 4 20.13 8.08 12.93
N VAL A 5 19.41 7.41 12.04
CA VAL A 5 19.02 6.00 12.16
C VAL A 5 19.55 5.22 10.96
N ASP A 6 20.01 3.99 11.19
CA ASP A 6 20.47 3.10 10.12
C ASP A 6 19.28 2.41 9.41
N VAL A 7 18.21 2.11 10.15
CA VAL A 7 17.00 1.45 9.65
C VAL A 7 15.76 2.16 10.19
N MET A 8 14.83 2.50 9.31
CA MET A 8 13.54 3.09 9.65
C MET A 8 12.41 2.11 9.27
N VAL A 9 11.57 1.76 10.25
CA VAL A 9 10.44 0.85 10.05
C VAL A 9 9.15 1.67 10.04
N THR A 10 8.32 1.47 9.02
CA THR A 10 7.04 2.16 8.84
C THR A 10 6.01 1.23 8.23
N ASP A 11 4.72 1.55 8.37
CA ASP A 11 3.69 0.98 7.52
C ASP A 11 3.84 1.52 6.07
N SER A 12 3.16 0.87 5.13
CA SER A 12 3.30 1.19 3.70
C SER A 12 2.85 2.60 3.35
N LEU A 13 1.82 3.14 4.01
CA LEU A 13 1.30 4.48 3.73
C LEU A 13 2.29 5.53 4.23
N THR A 14 2.71 5.43 5.50
CA THR A 14 3.67 6.36 6.10
C THR A 14 5.00 6.34 5.35
N GLY A 15 5.52 5.15 5.04
CA GLY A 15 6.75 5.00 4.25
C GLY A 15 6.64 5.65 2.87
N ASN A 16 5.51 5.50 2.19
CA ASN A 16 5.28 6.14 0.89
C ASN A 16 5.28 7.68 0.97
N VAL A 17 4.61 8.23 1.98
CA VAL A 17 4.56 9.68 2.22
C VAL A 17 5.96 10.21 2.52
N LEU A 18 6.72 9.55 3.39
CA LEU A 18 8.10 9.94 3.72
C LEU A 18 9.00 9.94 2.48
N MET A 19 8.95 8.90 1.65
CA MET A 19 9.75 8.84 0.42
C MET A 19 9.43 9.99 -0.54
N LYS A 20 8.14 10.34 -0.69
CA LYS A 20 7.71 11.47 -1.51
C LYS A 20 8.14 12.81 -0.93
N MET A 21 7.97 13.00 0.39
CA MET A 21 8.37 14.22 1.08
C MET A 21 9.88 14.45 0.97
N PHE A 22 10.70 13.42 1.23
CA PHE A 22 12.15 13.52 1.10
C PHE A 22 12.57 13.77 -0.34
N SER A 23 11.98 13.06 -1.30
CA SER A 23 12.28 13.29 -2.72
C SER A 23 11.96 14.72 -3.13
N ALA A 24 10.78 15.25 -2.77
CA ALA A 24 10.37 16.61 -3.12
C ALA A 24 11.28 17.66 -2.47
N PHE A 25 11.69 17.45 -1.23
CA PHE A 25 12.62 18.32 -0.53
C PHE A 25 14.01 18.34 -1.19
N THR A 26 14.53 17.18 -1.59
CA THR A 26 15.88 17.09 -2.16
C THR A 26 15.97 17.43 -3.64
N SER A 27 14.91 17.20 -4.43
CA SER A 27 14.93 17.45 -5.87
C SER A 27 14.28 18.78 -6.27
N GLY A 28 13.47 19.39 -5.40
CA GLY A 28 12.69 20.58 -5.76
C GLY A 28 11.72 20.36 -6.93
N GLY A 29 11.43 19.11 -7.28
CA GLY A 29 10.65 18.76 -8.48
C GLY A 29 11.47 18.62 -9.77
N GLU A 30 12.79 18.77 -9.71
CA GLU A 30 13.67 18.57 -10.86
C GLU A 30 13.98 17.08 -11.10
N TYR A 31 14.35 16.78 -12.35
CA TYR A 31 14.69 15.42 -12.81
C TYR A 31 16.00 14.91 -12.18
N GLU A 32 16.91 15.82 -11.81
CA GLU A 32 18.18 15.50 -11.17
C GLU A 32 18.03 15.33 -9.66
N ALA A 33 17.39 14.22 -9.27
CA ALA A 33 17.36 13.79 -7.88
C ALA A 33 18.61 12.95 -7.53
N THR A 34 18.96 12.90 -6.25
CA THR A 34 19.92 11.93 -5.71
C THR A 34 19.17 10.83 -4.96
N GLY A 35 19.68 9.60 -4.97
CA GLY A 35 19.05 8.48 -4.30
C GLY A 35 19.40 7.14 -4.94
N TRP A 36 19.03 6.05 -4.28
CA TRP A 36 19.41 4.68 -4.65
C TRP A 36 18.24 3.82 -5.14
N GLY A 37 17.11 4.45 -5.48
CA GLY A 37 15.87 3.76 -5.84
C GLY A 37 15.15 3.14 -4.63
N TYR A 38 14.17 2.27 -4.90
CA TYR A 38 13.35 1.64 -3.86
C TYR A 38 14.00 0.41 -3.22
N GLY A 39 15.02 -0.17 -3.87
CA GLY A 39 15.62 -1.42 -3.45
C GLY A 39 14.77 -2.66 -3.73
N PRO A 40 15.26 -3.83 -3.29
CA PRO A 40 14.55 -5.11 -3.44
C PRO A 40 13.43 -5.26 -2.40
N GLY A 41 12.33 -5.89 -2.80
CA GLY A 41 11.38 -6.46 -1.84
C GLY A 41 11.98 -7.69 -1.15
N VAL A 42 11.79 -7.79 0.18
CA VAL A 42 12.22 -8.95 0.98
C VAL A 42 11.00 -9.51 1.69
N GLY A 43 10.77 -10.81 1.55
CA GLY A 43 9.65 -11.48 2.21
C GLY A 43 9.75 -13.00 2.15
N PRO A 44 8.86 -13.71 2.88
CA PRO A 44 8.84 -15.17 2.89
C PRO A 44 8.60 -15.72 1.48
N GLY A 45 9.41 -16.69 1.06
CA GLY A 45 9.25 -17.36 -0.24
C GLY A 45 9.74 -16.56 -1.45
N TYR A 46 10.39 -15.40 -1.25
CA TYR A 46 11.05 -14.66 -2.33
C TYR A 46 12.44 -15.25 -2.60
N ASP A 47 12.63 -15.83 -3.78
CA ASP A 47 13.90 -16.38 -4.27
C ASP A 47 14.61 -15.45 -5.28
N LYS A 48 13.98 -14.32 -5.62
CA LYS A 48 14.44 -13.38 -6.65
C LYS A 48 14.60 -11.97 -6.10
N LEU A 49 15.64 -11.31 -6.58
CA LEU A 49 15.88 -9.89 -6.36
C LEU A 49 15.11 -9.07 -7.38
N ILE A 50 14.04 -8.41 -6.94
CA ILE A 50 13.21 -7.53 -7.77
C ILE A 50 13.42 -6.09 -7.32
N CYS A 51 14.16 -5.32 -8.11
CA CYS A 51 14.36 -3.89 -7.89
C CYS A 51 13.51 -3.09 -8.89
N ILE A 52 12.70 -2.15 -8.39
CA ILE A 52 11.81 -1.33 -9.22
C ILE A 52 12.45 0.04 -9.46
N LEU A 53 12.48 0.46 -10.74
CA LEU A 53 12.94 1.79 -11.16
C LEU A 53 11.82 2.51 -11.90
N SER A 54 11.61 3.79 -11.57
CA SER A 54 10.66 4.63 -12.28
C SER A 54 11.28 5.12 -13.58
N ARG A 55 10.49 5.20 -14.65
CA ARG A 55 10.91 5.85 -15.90
C ARG A 55 11.26 7.33 -15.71
N ALA A 56 10.67 7.98 -14.69
CA ALA A 56 10.93 9.38 -14.38
C ALA A 56 12.22 9.60 -13.57
N SER A 57 12.98 8.54 -13.25
CA SER A 57 14.21 8.65 -12.48
C SER A 57 15.36 9.21 -13.32
N GLY A 58 16.03 10.25 -12.82
CA GLY A 58 17.23 10.81 -13.43
C GLY A 58 18.42 9.84 -13.49
N ALA A 59 19.34 10.11 -14.42
CA ALA A 59 20.53 9.27 -14.63
C ALA A 59 21.34 8.98 -13.35
N PRO A 60 21.55 9.94 -12.41
CA PRO A 60 22.24 9.67 -11.15
C PRO A 60 21.54 8.63 -10.26
N VAL A 61 20.20 8.68 -10.18
CA VAL A 61 19.41 7.71 -9.42
C VAL A 61 19.46 6.35 -10.07
N VAL A 62 19.37 6.29 -11.40
CA VAL A 62 19.44 5.03 -12.15
C VAL A 62 20.79 4.35 -11.93
N ALA A 63 21.89 5.09 -12.04
CA ALA A 63 23.23 4.56 -11.81
C ALA A 63 23.40 4.02 -10.38
N SER A 64 22.93 4.79 -9.38
CA SER A 64 22.98 4.39 -7.98
C SER A 64 22.12 3.15 -7.72
N ALA A 65 20.88 3.11 -8.23
CA ALA A 65 20.00 1.96 -8.08
C ALA A 65 20.57 0.67 -8.70
N ILE A 66 21.22 0.76 -9.87
CA ILE A 66 21.91 -0.38 -10.48
C ILE A 66 23.09 -0.83 -9.60
N SER A 67 23.87 0.11 -9.07
CA SER A 67 24.97 -0.20 -8.14
C SER A 67 24.47 -0.88 -6.88
N TYR A 68 23.36 -0.41 -6.30
CA TYR A 68 22.75 -1.03 -5.13
C TYR A 68 22.23 -2.43 -5.44
N ALA A 69 21.55 -2.63 -6.57
CA ALA A 69 21.10 -3.95 -6.99
C ALA A 69 22.28 -4.94 -7.14
N ALA A 70 23.41 -4.49 -7.67
CA ALA A 70 24.63 -5.30 -7.77
C ALA A 70 25.22 -5.64 -6.39
N GLN A 71 25.26 -4.69 -5.46
CA GLN A 71 25.71 -4.94 -4.09
C GLN A 71 24.82 -5.95 -3.36
N VAL A 72 23.50 -5.82 -3.50
CA VAL A 72 22.52 -6.76 -2.94
C VAL A 72 22.71 -8.16 -3.52
N ALA A 73 22.91 -8.27 -4.83
CA ALA A 73 23.15 -9.55 -5.50
C ALA A 73 24.46 -10.20 -5.03
N ALA A 74 25.53 -9.41 -4.89
CA ALA A 74 26.82 -9.89 -4.38
C ALA A 74 26.74 -10.34 -2.91
N GLY A 75 25.85 -9.72 -2.11
CA GLY A 75 25.61 -10.04 -0.71
C GLY A 75 24.67 -11.23 -0.47
N ASP A 76 24.13 -11.84 -1.53
CA ASP A 76 23.19 -12.98 -1.46
C ASP A 76 22.03 -12.75 -0.46
N LEU A 77 21.38 -11.59 -0.59
CA LEU A 77 20.27 -11.18 0.28
C LEU A 77 19.16 -12.24 0.41
N PRO A 78 18.72 -12.98 -0.64
CA PRO A 78 17.67 -13.99 -0.51
C PRO A 78 18.08 -15.12 0.43
N ALA A 79 19.33 -15.58 0.39
CA ALA A 79 19.82 -16.62 1.28
C ALA A 79 19.88 -16.15 2.73
N ILE A 80 20.36 -14.92 2.97
CA ILE A 80 20.39 -14.32 4.30
C ILE A 80 18.96 -14.18 4.83
N ALA A 81 18.06 -13.54 4.08
CA ALA A 81 16.67 -13.34 4.47
C ALA A 81 15.96 -14.67 4.75
N GLY A 82 16.19 -15.70 3.93
CA GLY A 82 15.63 -17.04 4.14
C GLY A 82 16.10 -17.68 5.45
N ARG A 83 17.39 -17.54 5.79
CA ARG A 83 17.93 -18.02 7.08
C ARG A 83 17.29 -17.29 8.25
N GLU A 84 17.31 -15.95 8.25
CA GLU A 84 16.79 -15.14 9.35
C GLU A 84 15.28 -15.36 9.56
N LEU A 85 14.48 -15.40 8.48
CA LEU A 85 13.05 -15.68 8.55
C LEU A 85 12.75 -17.11 9.00
N GLY A 86 13.58 -18.09 8.60
CA GLY A 86 13.47 -19.47 9.06
C GLY A 86 13.75 -19.62 10.55
N GLU A 87 14.76 -18.92 11.07
CA GLU A 87 15.04 -18.88 12.52
C GLU A 87 13.91 -18.25 13.31
N VAL A 88 13.34 -17.14 12.82
CA VAL A 88 12.15 -16.52 13.40
C VAL A 88 10.98 -17.51 13.42
N GLY A 89 10.69 -18.19 12.30
CA GLY A 89 9.63 -19.19 12.24
C GLY A 89 9.83 -20.37 13.21
N ARG A 90 11.09 -20.80 13.40
CA ARG A 90 11.45 -21.84 14.38
C ARG A 90 11.30 -21.37 15.83
N LEU A 91 11.66 -20.13 16.12
CA LEU A 91 11.48 -19.54 17.45
C LEU A 91 9.99 -19.37 17.77
N GLN A 92 9.16 -19.02 16.80
CA GLN A 92 7.71 -18.94 16.97
C GLN A 92 7.08 -20.29 17.32
N SER A 93 7.51 -21.36 16.64
CA SER A 93 6.97 -22.70 16.89
C SER A 93 7.41 -23.31 18.23
N THR A 94 8.52 -22.85 18.80
CA THR A 94 9.09 -23.38 20.05
C THR A 94 8.77 -22.54 21.29
N SER A 95 8.59 -21.21 21.14
CA SER A 95 8.40 -20.28 22.25
C SER A 95 6.93 -20.01 22.59
N GLY A 96 5.98 -20.43 21.74
CA GLY A 96 4.58 -20.00 21.81
C GLY A 96 4.37 -18.49 21.57
N GLY A 97 5.45 -17.72 21.44
CA GLY A 97 5.45 -16.30 21.12
C GLY A 97 5.51 -16.09 19.62
N SER A 98 4.53 -15.39 19.06
CA SER A 98 4.57 -14.93 17.68
C SER A 98 5.54 -13.75 17.56
N TRP A 99 6.51 -13.81 16.65
CA TRP A 99 7.29 -12.65 16.22
C TRP A 99 6.46 -11.99 15.11
N GLY A 100 5.70 -10.95 15.49
CA GLY A 100 4.45 -10.61 14.82
C GLY A 100 3.23 -10.86 15.70
N GLY A 101 3.44 -11.28 16.95
CA GLY A 101 2.48 -11.16 18.01
C GLY A 101 2.19 -9.69 18.17
N SER A 102 1.12 -9.25 17.51
CA SER A 102 0.10 -8.46 18.16
C SER A 102 0.72 -7.45 19.11
N CYS A 103 1.47 -6.48 18.58
CA CYS A 103 1.78 -5.31 19.37
C CYS A 103 0.41 -4.82 19.87
N PRO A 104 0.16 -4.63 21.17
CA PRO A 104 -1.19 -4.32 21.66
C PRO A 104 -1.82 -3.15 20.91
N GLN A 105 -0.98 -2.20 20.47
CA GLN A 105 -1.35 -1.09 19.59
C GLN A 105 -1.71 -1.53 18.17
N VAL A 106 -0.99 -2.49 17.58
CA VAL A 106 -1.32 -3.07 16.27
C VAL A 106 -2.58 -3.92 16.33
N GLU A 107 -2.85 -4.66 17.41
CA GLU A 107 -4.14 -5.34 17.57
C GLU A 107 -5.27 -4.40 17.91
N ALA A 108 -5.01 -3.32 18.65
CA ALA A 108 -6.00 -2.27 18.86
C ALA A 108 -6.35 -1.60 17.52
N LEU A 109 -5.36 -1.26 16.68
CA LEU A 109 -5.61 -0.76 15.33
C LEU A 109 -6.30 -1.81 14.44
N LYS A 110 -5.88 -3.08 14.48
CA LYS A 110 -6.57 -4.15 13.72
C LYS A 110 -7.99 -4.36 14.23
N ALA A 111 -8.24 -4.19 15.53
CA ALA A 111 -9.57 -4.29 16.13
C ALA A 111 -10.43 -3.09 15.75
N GLU A 112 -9.90 -1.87 15.73
CA GLU A 112 -10.56 -0.67 15.22
C GLU A 112 -10.87 -0.81 13.73
N VAL A 113 -9.91 -1.28 12.91
CA VAL A 113 -10.10 -1.58 11.49
C VAL A 113 -11.10 -2.72 11.28
N ALA A 114 -11.08 -3.76 12.14
CA ALA A 114 -12.03 -4.85 12.07
C ALA A 114 -13.42 -4.45 12.58
N GLU A 115 -13.53 -3.50 13.50
CA GLU A 115 -14.79 -2.93 13.97
C GLU A 115 -15.39 -1.99 12.90
N ALA A 116 -14.55 -1.20 12.22
CA ALA A 116 -14.93 -0.48 11.01
C ALA A 116 -15.38 -1.44 9.90
N ALA A 117 -14.67 -2.57 9.72
CA ALA A 117 -15.06 -3.62 8.78
C ALA A 117 -16.31 -4.42 9.21
N ARG A 118 -16.64 -4.50 10.50
CA ARG A 118 -17.91 -5.08 11.00
C ARG A 118 -19.09 -4.13 10.78
N HIS A 119 -18.82 -2.83 10.70
CA HIS A 119 -19.77 -1.87 10.20
C HIS A 119 -19.89 -1.90 8.68
N ALA A 120 -19.02 -2.61 7.95
CA ALA A 120 -19.15 -2.85 6.52
C ALA A 120 -20.16 -3.99 6.22
N ALA A 121 -21.02 -3.74 5.23
CA ALA A 121 -22.16 -4.58 4.86
C ALA A 121 -21.79 -6.03 4.51
N PRO A 122 -22.77 -6.96 4.52
CA PRO A 122 -22.53 -8.36 4.18
C PRO A 122 -22.11 -8.51 2.72
N THR A 123 -20.80 -8.57 2.50
CA THR A 123 -20.12 -8.71 1.20
C THR A 123 -20.47 -10.03 0.50
N GLY A 124 -21.07 -11.00 1.21
CA GLY A 124 -21.45 -12.31 0.67
C GLY A 124 -22.61 -12.32 -0.32
N GLN A 125 -23.30 -11.19 -0.54
CA GLN A 125 -24.46 -11.11 -1.45
C GLN A 125 -24.19 -10.44 -2.81
N LEU A 126 -23.05 -9.76 -2.99
CA LEU A 126 -22.77 -9.09 -4.26
C LEU A 126 -22.02 -10.01 -5.22
N ARG A 127 -22.64 -10.29 -6.36
CA ARG A 127 -21.93 -10.94 -7.47
C ARG A 127 -20.99 -9.92 -8.13
N PRO A 128 -19.72 -10.28 -8.40
CA PRO A 128 -18.82 -9.39 -9.10
C PRO A 128 -19.38 -9.04 -10.48
N LYS A 129 -19.51 -7.75 -10.76
CA LYS A 129 -19.94 -7.20 -12.05
C LYS A 129 -18.75 -6.61 -12.80
N VAL A 130 -18.90 -6.43 -14.11
CA VAL A 130 -17.92 -5.71 -14.93
C VAL A 130 -18.07 -4.22 -14.61
N ALA A 131 -17.16 -3.70 -13.78
CA ALA A 131 -17.17 -2.31 -13.36
C ALA A 131 -16.25 -1.48 -14.27
N THR A 132 -16.87 -0.73 -15.18
CA THR A 132 -16.22 0.08 -16.23
C THR A 132 -16.47 1.58 -16.09
N GLU A 133 -17.50 1.98 -15.34
CA GLU A 133 -17.81 3.39 -15.16
C GLU A 133 -17.07 3.97 -13.96
N GLU A 134 -16.41 5.11 -14.17
CA GLU A 134 -15.61 5.79 -13.15
C GLU A 134 -16.42 6.90 -12.48
N ILE A 135 -16.44 6.89 -11.15
CA ILE A 135 -16.93 7.98 -10.31
C ILE A 135 -15.72 8.58 -9.58
N GLY A 136 -15.31 9.78 -10.01
CA GLY A 136 -14.25 10.55 -9.35
C GLY A 136 -14.80 11.61 -8.39
N GLY A 137 -13.89 12.40 -7.82
CA GLY A 137 -14.23 13.47 -6.87
C GLY A 137 -14.32 13.03 -5.41
N ILE A 138 -13.73 11.88 -5.10
CA ILE A 138 -13.71 11.27 -3.76
C ILE A 138 -12.29 11.46 -3.18
N ASP A 139 -12.19 11.78 -1.89
CA ASP A 139 -10.90 11.87 -1.20
C ASP A 139 -10.26 10.48 -1.07
N ILE A 140 -8.93 10.40 -1.15
CA ILE A 140 -8.19 9.15 -1.01
C ILE A 140 -8.34 8.54 0.39
N LEU A 141 -8.56 9.38 1.41
CA LEU A 141 -8.77 8.93 2.78
C LEU A 141 -10.17 8.34 2.98
N GLU A 142 -11.13 8.67 2.12
CA GLU A 142 -12.55 8.30 2.25
C GLU A 142 -12.99 7.25 1.21
N ILE A 143 -12.10 6.86 0.28
CA ILE A 143 -12.45 5.99 -0.86
C ILE A 143 -12.99 4.62 -0.44
N GLU A 144 -12.42 4.05 0.63
CA GLU A 144 -12.85 2.74 1.16
C GLU A 144 -14.20 2.86 1.88
N ASP A 145 -14.43 3.94 2.62
CA ASP A 145 -15.71 4.21 3.29
C ASP A 145 -16.83 4.49 2.27
N ALA A 146 -16.51 5.22 1.21
CA ALA A 146 -17.40 5.46 0.09
C ALA A 146 -17.78 4.16 -0.64
N ALA A 147 -16.81 3.25 -0.85
CA ALA A 147 -17.07 1.92 -1.41
C ALA A 147 -17.90 1.04 -0.47
N ALA A 148 -17.70 1.18 0.85
CA ALA A 148 -18.51 0.49 1.85
C ALA A 148 -19.98 0.93 1.79
N VAL A 149 -20.27 2.23 1.68
CA VAL A 149 -21.65 2.75 1.52
C VAL A 149 -22.37 2.15 0.30
N LEU A 150 -21.66 2.02 -0.83
CA LEU A 150 -22.21 1.36 -2.02
C LEU A 150 -22.50 -0.12 -1.76
N THR A 151 -21.61 -0.79 -1.04
CA THR A 151 -21.78 -2.18 -0.63
C THR A 151 -22.99 -2.35 0.29
N HIS A 152 -23.25 -1.41 1.21
CA HIS A 152 -24.47 -1.38 2.04
C HIS A 152 -25.76 -1.27 1.25
N LYS A 153 -25.71 -0.60 0.10
CA LYS A 153 -26.84 -0.46 -0.82
C LYS A 153 -26.90 -1.57 -1.88
N LEU A 154 -26.14 -2.65 -1.69
CA LEU A 154 -26.04 -3.80 -2.60
C LEU A 154 -25.52 -3.45 -4.01
N ILE A 155 -24.69 -2.40 -4.12
CA ILE A 155 -24.06 -1.96 -5.37
C ILE A 155 -22.60 -2.44 -5.40
N TYR A 156 -22.23 -3.14 -6.47
CA TYR A 156 -20.85 -3.63 -6.65
C TYR A 156 -19.94 -2.49 -7.10
N ALA A 157 -18.92 -2.23 -6.29
CA ALA A 157 -17.95 -1.18 -6.48
C ALA A 157 -16.51 -1.72 -6.31
N ARG A 158 -15.56 -1.16 -7.06
CA ARG A 158 -14.11 -1.38 -6.85
C ARG A 158 -13.42 -0.04 -6.69
N THR A 159 -12.49 0.07 -5.76
CA THR A 159 -11.64 1.25 -5.60
C THR A 159 -10.50 1.23 -6.62
N GLY A 160 -10.05 2.41 -7.05
CA GLY A 160 -9.00 2.55 -8.04
C GLY A 160 -8.40 3.95 -8.08
N MET A 161 -7.38 4.12 -8.90
CA MET A 161 -6.73 5.40 -9.17
C MET A 161 -6.89 5.74 -10.65
N GLY A 162 -7.66 6.79 -10.92
CA GLY A 162 -7.84 7.33 -12.26
C GLY A 162 -6.76 8.36 -12.60
N CYS A 163 -6.80 8.89 -13.82
CA CYS A 163 -5.86 9.93 -14.27
C CYS A 163 -5.97 11.24 -13.48
N THR A 164 -7.11 11.49 -12.82
CA THR A 164 -7.43 12.72 -12.08
C THR A 164 -7.50 12.53 -10.56
N GLY A 165 -7.23 11.32 -10.04
CA GLY A 165 -7.26 11.04 -8.61
C GLY A 165 -7.99 9.75 -8.24
N PRO A 166 -8.39 9.59 -6.97
CA PRO A 166 -9.13 8.42 -6.49
C PRO A 166 -10.46 8.27 -7.24
N ILE A 167 -10.78 7.05 -7.67
CA ILE A 167 -12.02 6.72 -8.39
C ILE A 167 -12.68 5.48 -7.81
N ILE A 168 -14.00 5.44 -7.88
CA ILE A 168 -14.78 4.22 -7.67
C ILE A 168 -15.29 3.73 -9.02
N LEU A 169 -15.02 2.47 -9.32
CA LEU A 169 -15.49 1.75 -10.49
C LEU A 169 -16.80 1.04 -10.16
N VAL A 170 -17.86 1.33 -10.92
CA VAL A 170 -19.18 0.67 -10.80
C VAL A 170 -19.63 0.10 -12.14
N ALA A 171 -20.62 -0.80 -12.10
CA ALA A 171 -21.27 -1.29 -13.31
C ALA A 171 -22.07 -0.16 -13.99
N PRO A 172 -22.16 -0.12 -15.33
CA PRO A 172 -22.88 0.93 -16.06
C PRO A 172 -24.33 1.10 -15.61
N GLU A 173 -24.99 0.01 -15.26
CA GLU A 173 -26.40 0.00 -14.86
C GLU A 173 -26.61 0.61 -13.46
N ASP A 174 -25.58 0.56 -12.61
CA ASP A 174 -25.64 1.00 -11.22
C ASP A 174 -25.12 2.44 -11.03
N LYS A 175 -24.65 3.10 -12.10
CA LYS A 175 -23.97 4.41 -12.05
C LYS A 175 -24.79 5.51 -11.38
N GLU A 176 -26.05 5.68 -11.77
CA GLU A 176 -26.92 6.73 -11.23
C GLU A 176 -27.30 6.44 -9.78
N ALA A 177 -27.57 5.18 -9.44
CA ALA A 177 -27.84 4.75 -8.07
C ALA A 177 -26.62 4.95 -7.16
N ALA A 178 -25.42 4.64 -7.66
CA ALA A 178 -24.16 4.83 -6.96
C ALA A 178 -23.88 6.32 -6.71
N ARG A 179 -24.08 7.18 -7.72
CA ARG A 179 -23.93 8.64 -7.55
C ARG A 179 -24.92 9.21 -6.56
N ALA A 180 -26.18 8.81 -6.61
CA ALA A 180 -27.18 9.24 -5.63
C ALA A 180 -26.78 8.82 -4.21
N ALA A 181 -26.30 7.59 -4.04
CA ALA A 181 -25.85 7.08 -2.76
C ALA A 181 -24.64 7.82 -2.19
N LEU A 182 -23.64 8.09 -3.03
CA LEU A 182 -22.44 8.81 -2.63
C LEU A 182 -22.72 10.28 -2.34
N ARG A 183 -23.66 10.91 -3.07
CA ARG A 183 -24.11 12.29 -2.80
C ARG A 183 -24.89 12.39 -1.49
N GLU A 184 -25.78 11.43 -1.21
CA GLU A 184 -26.50 11.36 0.07
C GLU A 184 -25.55 11.19 1.25
N ALA A 185 -24.49 10.39 1.08
CA ALA A 185 -23.46 10.19 2.09
C ALA A 185 -22.41 11.33 2.17
N GLY A 186 -22.48 12.32 1.29
CA GLY A 186 -21.61 13.50 1.31
C GLY A 186 -20.23 13.32 0.66
N TYR A 187 -19.94 12.19 0.02
CA TYR A 187 -18.64 11.91 -0.60
C TYR A 187 -18.45 12.60 -1.96
N ILE A 188 -19.54 12.99 -2.64
CA ILE A 188 -19.49 13.71 -3.91
C ILE A 188 -20.58 14.80 -3.95
N GLN A 189 -20.34 15.86 -4.74
CA GLN A 189 -21.30 16.95 -4.96
C GLN A 189 -22.33 16.65 -6.05
#